data_AF-A0A0T5Z3R2-F1
#
_entry.id   AF-A0A0T5Z3R2-F1
#
_cell.length_a   1.000
_cell.length_b   1.000
_cell.length_c   1.000
_cell.angle_alpha   90.00
_cell.angle_beta   90.00
_cell.angle_gamma   90.00
#
_symmetry.space_group_name_H-M   'P 1'
#
loop_
_entity.id
_entity.type
_entity.pdbx_description
1 polymer ?
#
loop_
_entity_poly.entity_id
_entity_poly.type
_entity_poly.pdbx_seq_one_letter_code
_entity_poly.pdbx_strand_id
1 'polypeptide(L)'
;MTKMHYRELYCGTPLRFWGGLALLGAIVAIGMGAAYYMEHHGHWVTGMTNQVVWGLPHVFAIFLIVAASGALNVASIGSVFGGPMYKPLGRYSGLLAIGLLAGGLAVLMLDLGRPDRLIVAMTSYNFKSIFAWNVILYSGFFGIVGVYLWVMMDRTVNRFYRPVAFAAFFWRLMLTTGTGSIFGFLVAR
;
A
#
# COMPACT_ATOMS: atom_id res chain seq x y z
N MET A 1 -34.23 7.42 -1.28
CA MET A 1 -33.10 6.48 -1.12
C MET A 1 -32.84 5.81 -2.46
N THR A 2 -31.82 6.26 -3.19
CA THR A 2 -31.46 5.69 -4.51
C THR A 2 -30.96 4.26 -4.30
N LYS A 3 -31.63 3.29 -4.92
CA LYS A 3 -31.23 1.87 -4.86
C LYS A 3 -29.85 1.72 -5.52
N MET A 4 -28.85 1.29 -4.75
CA MET A 4 -27.55 0.93 -5.32
C MET A 4 -27.71 -0.37 -6.11
N HIS A 5 -27.64 -0.28 -7.45
CA HIS A 5 -27.52 -1.45 -8.31
C HIS A 5 -26.06 -1.94 -8.24
N TYR A 6 -25.84 -3.03 -7.49
CA TYR A 6 -24.62 -3.81 -7.64
C TYR A 6 -24.68 -4.51 -9.00
N ARG A 7 -24.08 -3.89 -10.01
CA ARG A 7 -23.90 -4.53 -11.32
C ARG A 7 -22.65 -5.39 -11.20
N GLU A 8 -22.81 -6.70 -11.29
CA GLU A 8 -21.68 -7.61 -11.38
C GLU A 8 -20.75 -7.14 -12.50
N LEU A 9 -19.44 -7.13 -12.24
CA LEU A 9 -18.43 -6.83 -13.24
C LEU A 9 -18.61 -7.77 -14.44
N TYR A 10 -18.10 -7.36 -15.61
CA TYR A 10 -18.12 -8.04 -16.92
C TYR A 10 -17.67 -9.54 -16.93
N CYS A 11 -17.33 -10.10 -15.77
CA CYS A 11 -16.92 -11.47 -15.48
C CYS A 11 -18.09 -12.41 -15.09
N GLY A 12 -19.32 -12.15 -15.55
CA GLY A 12 -20.48 -13.03 -15.28
C GLY A 12 -20.40 -14.44 -15.91
N THR A 13 -19.38 -14.71 -16.73
CA THR A 13 -19.12 -16.05 -17.28
C THR A 13 -17.92 -16.70 -16.58
N PRO A 14 -18.00 -17.99 -16.19
CA PRO A 14 -16.92 -18.68 -15.49
C PRO A 14 -15.58 -18.57 -16.22
N LEU A 15 -15.60 -18.69 -17.55
CA LEU A 15 -14.39 -18.62 -18.39
C LEU A 15 -13.66 -17.27 -18.29
N ARG A 16 -14.38 -16.15 -18.21
CA ARG A 16 -13.78 -14.82 -18.12
C ARG A 16 -13.22 -14.55 -16.73
N PHE A 17 -13.92 -15.01 -15.69
CA PHE A 17 -13.43 -14.93 -14.33
C PHE A 17 -12.14 -15.74 -14.15
N TRP A 18 -12.16 -17.02 -14.54
CA TRP A 18 -10.98 -17.88 -14.45
C TRP A 18 -9.85 -17.44 -15.38
N GLY A 19 -10.16 -16.96 -16.59
CA GLY A 19 -9.17 -16.41 -17.51
C GLY A 19 -8.50 -15.14 -16.97
N GLY A 20 -9.28 -14.23 -16.38
CA GLY A 20 -8.74 -13.04 -15.73
C GLY A 20 -7.89 -13.37 -14.50
N LEU A 21 -8.33 -14.33 -13.69
CA LEU A 21 -7.57 -14.83 -12.54
C LEU A 21 -6.25 -15.47 -12.99
N ALA A 22 -6.28 -16.29 -14.04
CA ALA A 22 -5.08 -16.93 -14.59
C ALA A 22 -4.09 -15.90 -15.15
N LEU A 23 -4.57 -14.86 -15.83
CA LEU A 23 -3.73 -13.77 -16.31
C LEU A 23 -3.07 -13.00 -15.16
N LEU A 24 -3.84 -12.63 -14.13
CA LEU A 24 -3.30 -11.98 -12.94
C LEU A 24 -2.28 -12.88 -12.22
N GLY A 25 -2.57 -14.17 -12.10
CA GLY A 25 -1.66 -15.17 -11.54
C GLY A 25 -0.35 -15.28 -12.35
N ALA A 26 -0.43 -15.26 -13.68
CA ALA A 26 0.74 -15.28 -14.55
C ALA A 26 1.62 -14.03 -14.36
N ILE A 27 1.00 -12.85 -14.24
CA ILE A 27 1.74 -11.60 -13.96
C ILE A 27 2.46 -11.68 -12.61
N VAL A 28 1.80 -12.18 -11.57
CA VAL A 28 2.42 -12.40 -10.25
C VAL A 28 3.56 -13.41 -10.33
N ALA A 29 3.39 -14.50 -11.07
CA ALA A 29 4.43 -15.52 -11.26
C ALA A 29 5.66 -14.95 -11.98
N ILE A 30 5.48 -14.13 -13.01
CA ILE A 30 6.58 -13.42 -13.69
C ILE A 30 7.29 -12.48 -12.72
N GLY A 31 6.55 -11.73 -11.91
CA GLY A 31 7.13 -10.86 -10.88
C GLY A 31 7.95 -11.61 -9.83
N MET A 32 7.45 -12.76 -9.36
CA MET A 32 8.19 -13.63 -8.44
C MET A 32 9.43 -14.24 -9.10
N GLY A 33 9.35 -14.64 -10.37
CA GLY A 33 10.49 -15.12 -11.14
C GLY A 33 11.58 -14.05 -11.30
N ALA A 34 11.19 -12.80 -11.55
CA ALA A 34 12.12 -11.68 -11.59
C ALA A 34 12.78 -11.43 -10.22
N ALA A 35 12.02 -11.49 -9.12
CA ALA A 35 12.57 -11.37 -7.77
C ALA A 35 13.58 -12.49 -7.46
N TYR A 36 13.24 -13.74 -7.79
CA TYR A 36 14.14 -14.88 -7.61
C TYR A 36 15.43 -14.74 -8.43
N TYR A 37 15.31 -14.24 -9.67
CA TYR A 37 16.47 -13.96 -10.52
C TYR A 37 17.37 -12.87 -9.92
N MET A 38 16.80 -11.78 -9.42
CA MET A 38 17.54 -10.71 -8.74
C MET A 38 18.25 -11.20 -7.47
N GLU A 39 17.63 -12.09 -6.70
CA GLU A 39 18.23 -12.67 -5.50
C GLU A 39 19.51 -13.48 -5.83
N HIS A 40 19.48 -14.27 -6.91
CA HIS A 40 20.60 -15.15 -7.29
C HIS A 40 21.70 -14.43 -8.08
N HIS A 41 21.34 -13.49 -8.95
CA HIS A 41 22.29 -12.79 -9.81
C HIS A 41 22.77 -11.47 -9.18
N GLY A 42 22.11 -11.01 -8.13
CA GLY A 42 22.42 -9.77 -7.43
C GLY A 42 21.74 -8.55 -8.03
N HIS A 43 21.72 -7.47 -7.24
CA HIS A 43 21.00 -6.23 -7.54
C HIS A 43 21.50 -5.45 -8.76
N TRP A 44 22.69 -5.76 -9.28
CA TRP A 44 23.25 -5.12 -10.47
C TRP A 44 22.38 -5.34 -11.73
N VAL A 45 21.59 -6.42 -11.78
CA VAL A 45 20.65 -6.73 -12.88
C VAL A 45 19.65 -5.59 -13.11
N THR A 46 19.32 -4.84 -12.06
CA THR A 46 18.38 -3.71 -12.13
C THR A 46 19.03 -2.39 -12.55
N GLY A 47 20.33 -2.41 -12.85
CA GLY A 47 21.12 -1.20 -13.15
C GLY A 47 21.60 -0.45 -11.91
N MET A 48 21.44 -1.01 -10.71
CA MET A 48 22.00 -0.45 -9.47
C MET A 48 23.53 -0.48 -9.50
N THR A 49 24.15 0.62 -9.05
CA THR A 49 25.60 0.75 -8.92
C THR A 49 25.94 1.24 -7.51
N ASN A 50 27.23 1.28 -7.15
CA ASN A 50 27.65 1.84 -5.85
C ASN A 50 27.30 3.34 -5.68
N GLN A 51 27.03 4.05 -6.78
CA GLN A 51 26.55 5.44 -6.77
C GLN A 51 25.02 5.51 -6.74
N VAL A 52 24.33 4.55 -7.36
CA VAL A 52 22.87 4.48 -7.42
C VAL A 52 22.41 3.25 -6.65
N VAL A 53 22.22 3.44 -5.34
CA VAL A 53 21.89 2.38 -4.37
C VAL A 53 20.42 1.93 -4.46
N TRP A 54 19.56 2.71 -5.12
CA TRP A 54 18.14 2.39 -5.30
C TRP A 54 17.77 2.35 -6.78
N GLY A 55 17.39 1.16 -7.24
CA GLY A 55 16.98 0.92 -8.63
C GLY A 55 15.48 1.07 -8.86
N LEU A 56 15.03 0.58 -10.02
CA LEU A 56 13.63 0.57 -10.42
C LEU A 56 12.67 -0.10 -9.40
N PRO A 57 13.01 -1.25 -8.78
CA PRO A 57 12.09 -1.89 -7.82
C PRO A 57 11.75 -0.96 -6.65
N HIS A 58 12.74 -0.23 -6.13
CA HIS A 58 12.56 0.71 -5.04
C HIS A 58 11.63 1.88 -5.42
N VAL A 59 11.83 2.45 -6.62
CA VAL A 59 10.98 3.54 -7.14
C VAL A 59 9.53 3.08 -7.29
N PHE A 60 9.32 1.86 -7.82
CA PHE A 60 7.98 1.28 -7.92
C PHE A 60 7.33 1.01 -6.56
N ALA A 61 8.09 0.52 -5.58
CA ALA A 61 7.59 0.30 -4.23
C ALA A 61 7.05 1.61 -3.60
N ILE A 62 7.83 2.69 -3.70
CA ILE A 62 7.45 3.99 -3.15
C ILE A 62 6.29 4.60 -3.93
N PHE A 63 6.29 4.46 -5.26
CA PHE A 63 5.17 4.87 -6.08
C PHE A 63 3.87 4.21 -5.64
N LEU A 64 3.88 2.89 -5.39
CA LEU A 64 2.71 2.15 -4.91
C LEU A 64 2.25 2.60 -3.52
N ILE A 65 3.18 2.86 -2.61
CA ILE A 65 2.89 3.38 -1.26
C ILE A 65 2.25 4.78 -1.33
N VAL A 66 2.79 5.68 -2.15
CA VAL A 66 2.23 7.03 -2.33
C VAL A 66 0.89 6.98 -3.08
N ALA A 67 0.75 6.09 -4.07
CA ALA A 67 -0.50 5.85 -4.75
C ALA A 67 -1.58 5.29 -3.80
N ALA A 68 -1.21 4.44 -2.85
CA ALA A 68 -2.11 3.95 -1.79
C ALA A 68 -2.64 5.11 -0.93
N SER A 69 -1.76 6.04 -0.54
CA SER A 69 -2.16 7.28 0.14
C SER A 69 -3.11 8.12 -0.72
N GLY A 70 -2.80 8.28 -2.01
CA GLY A 70 -3.66 8.99 -2.96
C GLY A 70 -5.03 8.35 -3.14
N ALA A 71 -5.08 7.02 -3.23
CA ALA A 71 -6.31 6.25 -3.36
C ALA A 71 -7.24 6.45 -2.16
N LEU A 72 -6.68 6.51 -0.93
CA LEU A 72 -7.45 6.70 0.30
C LEU A 72 -8.12 8.08 0.38
N ASN A 73 -7.65 9.09 -0.35
CA ASN A 73 -8.27 10.42 -0.35
C ASN A 73 -9.74 10.40 -0.76
N VAL A 74 -10.10 9.55 -1.73
CA VAL A 74 -11.49 9.43 -2.20
C VAL A 74 -12.40 8.96 -1.05
N ALA A 75 -11.92 8.03 -0.24
CA ALA A 75 -12.62 7.61 0.97
C ALA A 75 -12.65 8.70 2.04
N SER A 76 -11.55 9.43 2.27
CA SER A 76 -11.49 10.52 3.26
C SER A 76 -12.43 11.68 2.91
N ILE A 77 -12.58 12.04 1.63
CA ILE A 77 -13.52 13.09 1.18
C ILE A 77 -14.97 12.69 1.47
N GLY A 78 -15.32 11.42 1.26
CA GLY A 78 -16.66 10.90 1.55
C GLY A 78 -16.98 10.76 3.04
N SER A 79 -15.98 10.51 3.89
CA SER A 79 -16.16 10.21 5.31
C SER A 79 -15.95 11.39 6.24
N VAL A 80 -14.88 12.16 6.04
CA VAL A 80 -14.48 13.30 6.87
C VAL A 80 -15.24 14.56 6.48
N PHE A 81 -15.31 14.85 5.17
CA PHE A 81 -15.93 16.07 4.64
C PHE A 81 -17.41 15.89 4.28
N GLY A 82 -17.96 14.69 4.45
CA GLY A 82 -19.39 14.43 4.32
C GLY A 82 -19.95 14.42 2.90
N GLY A 83 -19.10 14.28 1.87
CA GLY A 83 -19.54 14.25 0.47
C GLY A 83 -20.41 13.03 0.14
N PRO A 84 -21.73 13.19 -0.10
CA PRO A 84 -22.65 12.05 -0.29
C PRO A 84 -22.37 11.22 -1.54
N MET A 85 -21.73 11.82 -2.56
CA MET A 85 -21.34 11.14 -3.80
C MET A 85 -20.19 10.14 -3.61
N TYR A 86 -19.30 10.36 -2.63
CA TYR A 86 -18.10 9.55 -2.41
C TYR A 86 -18.27 8.43 -1.37
N LYS A 87 -19.36 8.44 -0.61
CA LYS A 87 -19.71 7.37 0.35
C LYS A 87 -19.70 5.95 -0.23
N PRO A 88 -20.33 5.66 -1.39
CA PRO A 88 -20.30 4.31 -1.97
C PRO A 88 -18.91 3.92 -2.47
N LEU A 89 -18.11 4.89 -2.92
CA LEU A 89 -16.73 4.68 -3.39
C LEU A 89 -15.73 4.49 -2.24
N GLY A 90 -16.08 4.87 -1.01
CA GLY A 90 -15.17 4.79 0.14
C GLY A 90 -14.66 3.39 0.43
N ARG A 91 -15.50 2.36 0.26
CA ARG A 91 -15.11 0.95 0.46
C ARG A 91 -14.13 0.48 -0.60
N TYR A 92 -14.39 0.82 -1.86
CA TYR A 92 -13.51 0.48 -2.98
C TYR A 92 -12.16 1.19 -2.86
N SER A 93 -12.19 2.48 -2.52
CA SER A 93 -11.01 3.29 -2.27
C SER A 93 -10.14 2.74 -1.14
N GLY A 94 -10.75 2.32 -0.02
CA GLY A 94 -10.00 1.70 1.08
C GLY A 94 -9.38 0.34 0.71
N LEU A 95 -10.12 -0.52 -0.02
CA LEU A 95 -9.60 -1.80 -0.51
C LEU A 95 -8.43 -1.59 -1.47
N LEU A 96 -8.56 -0.63 -2.38
CA LEU A 96 -7.52 -0.28 -3.34
C LEU A 96 -6.29 0.30 -2.63
N ALA A 97 -6.48 1.12 -1.59
CA ALA A 97 -5.39 1.63 -0.77
C ALA A 97 -4.62 0.50 -0.06
N ILE A 98 -5.31 -0.47 0.58
CA ILE A 98 -4.62 -1.61 1.22
C ILE A 98 -3.92 -2.49 0.17
N GLY A 99 -4.55 -2.75 -0.98
CA GLY A 99 -3.95 -3.56 -2.04
C GLY A 99 -2.66 -2.93 -2.60
N LEU A 100 -2.68 -1.62 -2.87
CA LEU A 100 -1.50 -0.89 -3.32
C LEU A 100 -0.40 -0.85 -2.25
N LEU A 101 -0.77 -0.66 -0.98
CA LEU A 101 0.18 -0.67 0.13
C LEU A 101 0.80 -2.06 0.33
N ALA A 102 0.01 -3.12 0.27
CA ALA A 102 0.48 -4.50 0.35
C ALA A 102 1.45 -4.81 -0.80
N GLY A 103 1.12 -4.39 -2.02
CA GLY A 103 1.99 -4.52 -3.18
C GLY A 103 3.30 -3.75 -3.03
N GLY A 104 3.23 -2.49 -2.60
CA GLY A 104 4.42 -1.68 -2.34
C GLY A 104 5.32 -2.27 -1.25
N LEU A 105 4.75 -2.78 -0.16
CA LEU A 105 5.49 -3.46 0.90
C LEU A 105 6.10 -4.77 0.43
N ALA A 106 5.38 -5.56 -0.37
CA ALA A 106 5.91 -6.80 -0.95
C ALA A 106 7.12 -6.54 -1.86
N VAL A 107 7.03 -5.54 -2.75
CA VAL A 107 8.18 -5.13 -3.58
C VAL A 107 9.33 -4.65 -2.72
N LEU A 108 9.06 -3.83 -1.70
CA LEU A 108 10.09 -3.35 -0.77
C LEU A 108 10.79 -4.49 -0.01
N MET A 109 10.04 -5.52 0.41
CA MET A 109 10.64 -6.70 1.06
C MET A 109 11.50 -7.53 0.10
N LEU A 110 11.06 -7.71 -1.16
CA LEU A 110 11.81 -8.44 -2.17
C LEU A 110 13.05 -7.69 -2.66
N ASP A 111 13.03 -6.36 -2.61
CA ASP A 111 14.17 -5.50 -2.92
C ASP A 111 15.24 -5.52 -1.81
N LEU A 112 14.85 -5.86 -0.56
CA LEU A 112 15.82 -6.08 0.50
C LEU A 112 16.57 -7.40 0.26
N GLY A 113 17.81 -7.32 -0.23
CA GLY A 113 18.66 -8.50 -0.49
C GLY A 113 18.96 -9.43 0.70
N ARG A 114 18.41 -9.15 1.90
CA ARG A 114 18.38 -10.04 3.07
C ARG A 114 17.06 -9.86 3.84
N PRO A 115 15.96 -10.48 3.39
CA PRO A 115 14.65 -10.31 4.01
C PRO A 115 14.62 -10.77 5.48
N ASP A 116 15.45 -11.75 5.87
CA ASP A 116 15.58 -12.21 7.26
C ASP A 116 15.96 -11.11 8.27
N ARG A 117 16.67 -10.06 7.82
CA ARG A 117 17.05 -8.95 8.71
C ARG A 117 15.92 -7.95 8.96
N LEU A 118 14.80 -8.02 8.24
CA LEU A 118 13.62 -7.22 8.56
C LEU A 118 13.00 -7.62 9.88
N ILE A 119 13.07 -8.90 10.28
CA ILE A 119 12.61 -9.36 11.61
C ILE A 119 13.43 -8.67 12.70
N VAL A 120 14.75 -8.56 12.51
CA VAL A 120 15.63 -7.84 13.42
C VAL A 120 15.33 -6.34 13.39
N ALA A 121 15.08 -5.73 12.22
CA ALA A 121 14.68 -4.33 12.11
C ALA A 121 13.32 -4.03 12.77
N MET A 122 12.41 -5.01 12.80
CA MET A 122 11.14 -4.95 13.54
C MET A 122 11.32 -5.16 15.05
N THR A 123 12.47 -5.67 15.51
CA THR A 123 12.72 -6.00 16.93
C THR A 123 13.72 -5.05 17.60
N SER A 124 14.70 -4.51 16.85
CA SER A 124 15.68 -3.53 17.29
C SER A 124 15.50 -2.21 16.54
N TYR A 125 14.51 -1.41 16.96
CA TYR A 125 14.25 -0.09 16.36
C TYR A 125 15.33 0.91 16.77
N ASN A 126 16.09 1.41 15.78
CA ASN A 126 16.91 2.59 15.98
C ASN A 126 16.07 3.84 15.65
N PHE A 127 15.58 4.52 16.68
CA PHE A 127 14.72 5.70 16.55
C PHE A 127 15.40 6.91 15.86
N LYS A 128 16.73 6.89 15.65
CA LYS A 128 17.42 7.86 14.80
C LYS A 128 17.29 7.59 13.30
N SER A 129 16.94 6.37 12.89
CA SER A 129 16.84 6.01 11.48
C SER A 129 15.48 6.39 10.89
N ILE A 130 15.49 7.17 9.81
CA ILE A 130 14.26 7.51 9.09
C ILE A 130 13.58 6.27 8.48
N PHE A 131 14.36 5.23 8.17
CA PHE A 131 13.84 3.97 7.66
C PHE A 131 13.05 3.19 8.72
N ALA A 132 13.49 3.24 9.99
CA ALA A 132 12.80 2.61 11.12
C ALA A 132 11.43 3.27 11.39
N TRP A 133 11.36 4.59 11.31
CA TRP A 133 10.08 5.33 11.40
C TRP A 133 9.11 4.95 10.29
N ASN A 134 9.61 4.71 9.07
CA ASN A 134 8.76 4.32 7.95
C ASN A 134 8.14 2.93 8.12
N VAL A 135 8.85 1.97 8.71
CA VAL A 135 8.28 0.64 9.05
C VAL A 135 7.06 0.79 9.97
N ILE A 136 7.15 1.65 10.98
CA ILE A 136 6.04 1.95 11.90
C ILE A 136 4.89 2.66 11.17
N LEU A 137 5.21 3.66 10.34
CA LEU A 137 4.21 4.41 9.58
C LEU A 137 3.45 3.52 8.58
N TYR A 138 4.15 2.64 7.87
CA TYR A 138 3.53 1.71 6.91
C TYR A 138 2.66 0.67 7.62
N SER A 139 3.17 0.06 8.69
CA SER A 139 2.41 -0.93 9.47
C SER A 139 1.19 -0.30 10.13
N GLY A 140 1.34 0.91 10.69
CA GLY A 140 0.23 1.65 11.28
C GLY A 140 -0.79 2.08 10.23
N PHE A 141 -0.36 2.45 9.01
CA PHE A 141 -1.29 2.81 7.94
C PHE A 141 -2.07 1.58 7.48
N PHE A 142 -1.41 0.43 7.33
CA PHE A 142 -2.06 -0.83 7.01
C PHE A 142 -3.13 -1.19 8.05
N GLY A 143 -2.79 -1.12 9.34
CA GLY A 143 -3.72 -1.40 10.44
C GLY A 143 -4.90 -0.43 10.50
N ILE A 144 -4.64 0.88 10.42
CA ILE A 144 -5.68 1.92 10.50
C ILE A 144 -6.64 1.84 9.32
N VAL A 145 -6.14 1.63 8.10
CA VAL A 145 -7.00 1.48 6.92
C VAL A 145 -7.79 0.16 7.00
N GLY A 146 -7.21 -0.90 7.55
CA GLY A 146 -7.92 -2.16 7.85
C GLY A 146 -9.09 -1.96 8.81
N VAL A 147 -8.86 -1.26 9.93
CA VAL A 147 -9.93 -0.90 10.88
C VAL A 147 -10.96 0.01 10.22
N TYR A 148 -10.53 0.96 9.40
CA TYR A 148 -11.42 1.87 8.69
C TYR A 148 -12.35 1.13 7.71
N LEU A 149 -11.82 0.15 6.97
CA LEU A 149 -12.62 -0.73 6.13
C LEU A 149 -13.58 -1.59 6.94
N TRP A 150 -13.12 -2.15 8.06
CA TRP A 150 -13.98 -2.95 8.92
C TRP A 150 -15.16 -2.13 9.44
N VAL A 151 -14.92 -0.90 9.91
CA VAL A 151 -15.97 0.02 10.36
C VAL A 151 -16.90 0.46 9.22
N MET A 152 -16.41 0.49 7.97
CA MET A 152 -17.26 0.72 6.79
C MET A 152 -18.17 -0.46 6.43
N MET A 153 -17.74 -1.68 6.73
CA MET A 153 -18.43 -2.93 6.40
C MET A 153 -19.44 -3.32 7.48
N ASP A 154 -19.06 -3.18 8.74
CA ASP A 154 -19.91 -3.55 9.88
C ASP A 154 -20.80 -2.38 10.31
N ARG A 155 -22.13 -2.59 10.25
CA ARG A 155 -23.14 -1.59 10.60
C ARG A 155 -23.21 -1.31 12.10
N THR A 156 -22.74 -2.23 12.95
CA THR A 156 -22.85 -2.13 14.41
C THR A 156 -21.84 -1.14 15.00
N VAL A 157 -20.65 -1.05 14.39
CA VAL A 157 -19.54 -0.17 14.82
C VAL A 157 -19.52 1.19 14.12
N ASN A 158 -20.54 1.49 13.29
CA ASN A 158 -20.63 2.72 12.50
C ASN A 158 -20.58 4.01 13.35
N ARG A 159 -20.82 3.93 14.68
CA ARG A 159 -20.62 5.08 15.59
C ARG A 159 -19.18 5.61 15.58
N PHE A 160 -18.21 4.75 15.28
CA PHE A 160 -16.79 5.09 15.24
C PHE A 160 -16.30 5.46 13.83
N TYR A 161 -17.19 5.53 12.84
CA TYR A 161 -16.83 5.82 11.46
C TYR A 161 -16.09 7.17 11.31
N ARG A 162 -16.59 8.23 11.93
CA ARG A 162 -15.96 9.56 11.89
C ARG A 162 -14.56 9.57 12.55
N PRO A 163 -14.38 9.16 13.83
CA PRO A 163 -13.06 9.22 14.45
C PRO A 163 -12.01 8.35 13.72
N VAL A 164 -12.39 7.17 13.23
CA VAL A 164 -11.48 6.31 12.46
C VAL A 164 -11.14 6.93 11.10
N ALA A 165 -12.10 7.58 10.44
CA ALA A 165 -11.84 8.33 9.20
C ALA A 165 -10.84 9.47 9.40
N PHE A 166 -10.97 10.22 10.49
CA PHE A 166 -10.01 11.28 10.84
C PHE A 166 -8.63 10.68 11.15
N ALA A 167 -8.55 9.60 11.93
CA ALA A 167 -7.29 8.92 12.21
C ALA A 167 -6.60 8.46 10.90
N ALA A 168 -7.36 7.84 9.99
CA ALA A 168 -6.85 7.42 8.68
C ALA A 168 -6.36 8.61 7.83
N PHE A 169 -7.07 9.75 7.87
CA PHE A 169 -6.67 10.96 7.15
C PHE A 169 -5.38 11.58 7.70
N PHE A 170 -5.24 11.70 9.02
CA PHE A 170 -4.00 12.23 9.62
C PHE A 170 -2.83 11.28 9.41
N TRP A 171 -3.06 9.97 9.58
CA TRP A 171 -2.02 8.97 9.38
C TRP A 171 -1.51 8.94 7.94
N ARG A 172 -2.40 9.14 6.96
CA ARG A 172 -2.05 9.30 5.54
C ARG A 172 -1.08 10.48 5.32
N LEU A 173 -1.32 11.62 5.96
CA LEU A 173 -0.43 12.79 5.88
C LEU A 173 0.94 12.46 6.50
N MET A 174 0.94 11.82 7.67
CA MET A 174 2.18 11.39 8.33
C MET A 174 2.98 10.41 7.46
N LEU A 175 2.32 9.43 6.84
CA LEU A 175 2.96 8.47 5.94
C LEU A 175 3.58 9.15 4.72
N THR A 176 2.83 10.04 4.05
CA THR A 176 3.32 10.72 2.84
C THR A 176 4.54 11.61 3.16
N THR A 177 4.50 12.31 4.29
CA THR A 177 5.62 13.12 4.78
C THR A 177 6.80 12.24 5.22
N GLY A 178 6.52 11.11 5.89
CA GLY A 178 7.54 10.15 6.33
C GLY A 178 8.27 9.47 5.19
N THR A 179 7.57 9.15 4.10
CA THR A 179 8.20 8.60 2.89
C THR A 179 9.00 9.67 2.15
N GLY A 180 8.47 10.90 2.04
CA GLY A 180 9.18 12.00 1.39
C GLY A 180 10.45 12.44 2.14
N SER A 181 10.45 12.36 3.47
CA SER A 181 11.61 12.72 4.28
C SER A 181 12.79 11.75 4.11
N ILE A 182 12.57 10.49 3.72
CA ILE A 182 13.67 9.57 3.37
C ILE A 182 14.60 10.22 2.34
N PHE A 183 14.02 10.75 1.26
CA PHE A 183 14.78 11.40 0.19
C PHE A 183 15.34 12.75 0.59
N GLY A 184 14.56 13.54 1.35
CA GLY A 184 15.01 14.85 1.84
C GLY A 184 16.25 14.75 2.72
N PHE A 185 16.32 13.77 3.62
CA PHE A 185 17.48 13.52 4.45
C PHE A 185 18.64 12.87 3.70
N LEU A 186 18.37 12.09 2.64
CA LEU A 186 19.43 11.49 1.82
C LEU A 186 20.17 12.53 0.98
N VAL A 187 19.48 13.55 0.46
CA VAL A 187 20.07 14.66 -0.31
C VAL A 187 20.83 15.64 0.59
N ALA A 188 20.49 15.71 1.88
CA ALA A 188 21.17 16.55 2.86
C ALA A 188 22.52 15.98 3.35
N ARG A 189 22.90 14.77 2.89
CA ARG A 189 24.19 14.11 3.16
C ARG A 189 25.16 14.34 2.01
#